data_AF-A0A210RVS2-F1
#
_entry.id   AF-A0A210RVS2-F1
#
_cell.length_a   1.000
_cell.length_b   1.000
_cell.length_c   1.000
_cell.angle_alpha   90.00
_cell.angle_beta   90.00
_cell.angle_gamma   90.00
#
_symmetry.space_group_name_H-M   'P 1'
#
loop_
_entity.id
_entity.type
_entity.pdbx_description
1 polymer ?
#
loop_
_entity_poly.entity_id
_entity_poly.type
_entity_poly.pdbx_seq_one_letter_code
_entity_poly.pdbx_strand_id
1 'polypeptide(L)'
;MSEQFSKLNCSVGDLAITVNCKIPENLGNIVRIVSSGGFQEWQGYSEPLYTWNVEVATEGGALFYEGEDGIEAYTSGPAPDIYLRRLTPPQGYLLEEFSESEQLQMELYEQDCLESVE
;
A
#
# COMPACT_ATOMS: atom_id res chain seq x y z
N MET A 1 31.07 2.97 8.00
CA MET A 1 29.99 3.41 7.09
C MET A 1 28.77 2.61 7.48
N SER A 2 27.84 3.23 8.20
CA SER A 2 26.62 2.60 8.67
C SER A 2 25.69 2.50 7.46
N GLU A 3 25.40 1.27 7.01
CA GLU A 3 24.43 1.01 5.96
C GLU A 3 23.06 1.51 6.44
N GLN A 4 22.65 2.65 5.93
CA GLN A 4 21.31 3.17 6.08
C GLN A 4 20.42 2.28 5.22
N PHE A 5 20.02 1.12 5.73
CA PHE A 5 18.97 0.32 5.11
C PHE A 5 17.71 1.17 5.13
N SER A 6 17.48 1.89 4.04
CA SER A 6 16.28 2.67 3.80
C SER A 6 15.09 1.76 4.06
N LYS A 7 14.32 2.08 5.11
CA LYS A 7 13.11 1.35 5.47
C LYS A 7 12.18 1.33 4.26
N LEU A 8 11.92 0.14 3.73
CA LEU A 8 10.99 -0.05 2.61
C LEU A 8 9.58 0.39 3.03
N ASN A 9 8.85 1.01 2.11
CA ASN A 9 7.50 1.52 2.34
C ASN A 9 6.48 0.38 2.45
N CYS A 10 6.66 -0.68 1.65
CA CYS A 10 5.74 -1.80 1.56
C CYS A 10 6.38 -3.13 1.98
N SER A 11 5.55 -4.15 2.17
CA SER A 11 5.93 -5.53 2.45
C SER A 11 5.03 -6.50 1.69
N VAL A 12 5.48 -7.75 1.53
CA VAL A 12 4.69 -8.78 0.84
C VAL A 12 3.34 -8.97 1.54
N GLY A 13 2.27 -8.99 0.76
CA GLY A 13 0.89 -9.07 1.23
C GLY A 13 0.20 -7.72 1.44
N ASP A 14 0.95 -6.61 1.44
CA ASP A 14 0.36 -5.28 1.58
C ASP A 14 -0.47 -4.88 0.37
N LEU A 15 -1.51 -4.09 0.63
CA LEU A 15 -2.13 -3.25 -0.38
C LEU A 15 -1.42 -1.90 -0.36
N ALA A 16 -1.08 -1.41 -1.56
CA ALA A 16 -0.45 -0.13 -1.77
C ALA A 16 -1.17 0.63 -2.88
N ILE A 17 -1.03 1.96 -2.85
CA ILE A 17 -1.42 2.84 -3.94
C ILE A 17 -0.17 3.35 -4.65
N THR A 18 -0.22 3.37 -5.97
CA THR A 18 0.83 3.94 -6.80
C THR A 18 0.79 5.47 -6.76
N VAL A 19 1.95 6.08 -6.51
CA VAL A 19 2.14 7.53 -6.35
C VAL A 19 3.34 8.00 -7.15
N ASN A 20 3.39 9.28 -7.51
CA ASN A 20 4.51 9.92 -8.20
C ASN A 20 4.98 9.20 -9.48
N CYS A 21 4.10 8.42 -10.12
CA CYS A 21 4.40 7.72 -11.36
C CYS A 21 4.59 8.72 -12.51
N LYS A 22 5.54 8.43 -13.40
CA LYS A 22 5.75 9.24 -14.62
C LYS A 22 4.58 9.16 -15.58
N ILE A 23 4.03 7.96 -15.74
CA ILE A 23 2.86 7.69 -16.57
C ILE A 23 1.61 7.99 -15.72
N PRO A 24 0.79 8.99 -16.09
CA PRO A 24 -0.34 9.44 -15.27
C PRO A 24 -1.42 8.38 -15.10
N GLU A 25 -1.58 7.46 -16.06
CA GLU A 25 -2.52 6.33 -16.01
C GLU A 25 -2.20 5.35 -14.87
N ASN A 26 -0.94 5.36 -14.39
CA ASN A 26 -0.55 4.57 -13.24
C ASN A 26 -0.86 5.27 -11.91
N LEU A 27 -1.16 6.56 -11.87
CA LEU A 27 -1.38 7.26 -10.59
C LEU A 27 -2.69 6.81 -9.93
N GLY A 28 -2.60 6.47 -8.66
CA GLY A 28 -3.78 6.11 -7.86
C GLY A 28 -4.26 4.67 -8.04
N ASN A 29 -3.55 3.84 -8.80
CA ASN A 29 -3.85 2.42 -8.90
C ASN A 29 -3.59 1.72 -7.56
N ILE A 30 -4.55 0.89 -7.15
CA ILE A 30 -4.40 0.03 -5.98
C ILE A 30 -3.77 -1.27 -6.46
N VAL A 31 -2.66 -1.63 -5.83
CA VAL A 31 -1.89 -2.82 -6.15
C VAL A 31 -1.64 -3.65 -4.89
N ARG A 32 -1.54 -4.97 -5.08
CA ARG A 32 -1.14 -5.91 -4.05
C ARG A 32 0.33 -6.28 -4.24
N ILE A 33 1.11 -6.24 -3.17
CA ILE A 33 2.50 -6.71 -3.19
C ILE A 33 2.52 -8.24 -3.14
N VAL A 34 3.01 -8.87 -4.20
CA VAL A 34 3.02 -10.33 -4.35
C VAL A 34 4.36 -10.92 -3.90
N SER A 35 5.47 -10.31 -4.31
CA SER A 35 6.81 -10.77 -3.97
C SER A 35 7.86 -9.68 -4.14
N SER A 36 9.05 -9.88 -3.58
CA SER A 36 10.20 -9.00 -3.81
C SER A 36 10.76 -9.16 -5.22
N GLY A 37 10.87 -8.04 -5.95
CA GLY A 37 11.60 -7.97 -7.21
C GLY A 37 13.09 -7.66 -7.03
N GLY A 38 13.49 -7.13 -5.87
CA GLY A 38 14.88 -6.77 -5.57
C GLY A 38 15.32 -5.45 -6.21
N PHE A 39 16.61 -5.17 -6.18
CA PHE A 39 17.17 -3.96 -6.81
C PHE A 39 17.27 -4.15 -8.32
N GLN A 40 16.60 -3.28 -9.08
CA GLN A 40 16.57 -3.30 -10.54
C GLN A 40 16.83 -1.90 -11.10
N GLU A 41 17.40 -1.84 -12.30
CA GLU A 41 17.50 -0.59 -13.03
C GLU A 41 16.11 -0.08 -13.42
N TRP A 42 15.87 1.22 -13.27
CA TRP A 42 14.60 1.83 -13.58
C TRP A 42 14.78 3.09 -14.40
N GLN A 43 13.95 3.27 -15.42
CA GLN A 43 14.15 4.36 -16.38
C GLN A 43 14.10 5.74 -15.70
N GLY A 44 15.15 6.53 -15.96
CA GLY A 44 15.36 7.87 -15.43
C GLY A 44 15.85 7.94 -13.98
N TYR A 45 16.36 6.83 -13.44
CA TYR A 45 17.20 6.82 -12.24
C TYR A 45 18.60 6.34 -12.62
N SER A 46 19.61 6.98 -12.01
CA SER A 46 21.02 6.59 -12.20
C SER A 46 21.43 5.41 -11.33
N GLU A 47 20.69 5.15 -10.24
CA GLU A 47 20.95 4.06 -9.30
C GLU A 47 19.79 3.05 -9.32
N PRO A 48 20.06 1.76 -9.10
CA PRO A 48 19.02 0.74 -9.00
C PRO A 48 18.04 1.04 -7.87
N LEU A 49 16.76 0.83 -8.14
CA LEU A 49 15.69 0.98 -7.16
C LEU A 49 15.24 -0.38 -6.65
N TYR A 50 14.87 -0.45 -5.37
CA TYR A 50 14.20 -1.64 -4.85
C TYR A 50 12.79 -1.72 -5.45
N THR A 51 12.48 -2.87 -6.04
CA THR A 51 11.21 -3.12 -6.72
C THR A 51 10.44 -4.26 -6.06
N TRP A 52 9.13 -4.16 -6.15
CA TRP A 52 8.18 -5.19 -5.79
C TRP A 52 7.49 -5.73 -7.03
N ASN A 53 7.20 -7.02 -7.06
CA ASN A 53 6.27 -7.58 -8.02
C ASN A 53 4.86 -7.35 -7.48
N VAL A 54 4.03 -6.65 -8.25
CA VAL A 54 2.71 -6.23 -7.83
C VAL A 54 1.64 -6.67 -8.82
N GLU A 55 0.42 -6.81 -8.32
CA GLU A 55 -0.79 -7.11 -9.10
C GLU A 55 -1.83 -6.01 -8.88
N VAL A 56 -2.53 -5.60 -9.93
CA VAL A 56 -3.60 -4.61 -9.81
C VAL A 56 -4.78 -5.22 -9.06
N ALA A 57 -5.23 -4.53 -8.01
CA ALA A 57 -6.37 -4.94 -7.20
C ALA A 57 -7.71 -4.36 -7.70
N THR A 58 -7.67 -3.33 -8.55
CA THR A 58 -8.86 -2.71 -9.14
C THR A 58 -9.36 -3.53 -10.33
N GLU A 59 -10.65 -3.85 -10.34
CA GLU A 59 -11.29 -4.53 -11.48
C GLU A 59 -11.19 -3.66 -12.75
N GLY A 60 -10.65 -4.24 -13.83
CA GLY A 60 -10.41 -3.52 -15.09
C GLY A 60 -9.22 -2.55 -15.06
N GLY A 61 -8.48 -2.46 -13.94
CA GLY A 61 -7.26 -1.66 -13.85
C GLY A 61 -6.06 -2.31 -14.53
N ALA A 62 -5.09 -1.49 -14.92
CA ALA A 62 -3.85 -1.95 -15.54
C ALA A 62 -2.66 -1.07 -15.11
N LEU A 63 -1.47 -1.66 -15.14
CA LEU A 63 -0.17 -1.02 -15.02
C LEU A 63 0.39 -0.79 -16.42
N PHE A 64 0.83 0.44 -16.65
CA PHE A 64 1.36 0.89 -17.91
C PHE A 64 2.88 0.99 -17.84
N TYR A 65 3.58 0.40 -18.80
CA TYR A 65 5.04 0.45 -18.89
C TYR A 65 5.45 0.95 -20.28
N GLU A 66 6.54 1.72 -20.33
CA GLU A 66 7.13 2.17 -21.59
C GLU A 66 8.09 1.09 -22.12
N GLY A 67 7.70 0.46 -23.23
CA GLY A 67 8.50 -0.51 -23.99
C GLY A 67 9.02 0.07 -25.31
N GLU A 68 9.62 -0.77 -26.15
CA GLU A 68 10.19 -0.34 -27.45
C GLU A 68 9.12 0.17 -28.43
N ASP A 69 7.92 -0.43 -28.40
CA ASP A 69 6.80 -0.11 -29.28
C ASP A 69 5.81 0.93 -28.69
N GLY A 70 6.10 1.47 -27.50
CA GLY A 70 5.27 2.47 -26.82
C GLY A 70 4.79 2.03 -25.43
N ILE A 71 3.63 2.54 -25.02
CA ILE A 71 3.07 2.26 -23.69
C ILE A 71 2.18 1.01 -23.77
N GLU A 72 2.49 0.02 -22.96
CA GLU A 72 1.77 -1.26 -22.89
C GLU A 72 1.11 -1.47 -21.52
N ALA A 73 -0.04 -2.16 -21.51
CA ALA A 73 -0.86 -2.35 -20.33
C ALA A 73 -0.80 -3.79 -19.80
N TYR A 74 -0.61 -3.94 -18.50
CA TYR A 74 -0.43 -5.22 -17.81
C TYR A 74 -1.25 -5.28 -16.52
N THR A 75 -1.70 -6.46 -16.11
CA THR A 75 -2.39 -6.64 -14.82
C THR A 75 -1.42 -6.88 -13.66
N SER A 76 -0.17 -7.19 -13.96
CA SER A 76 0.90 -7.46 -12.99
C SER A 76 2.24 -7.03 -13.54
N GLY A 77 3.15 -6.61 -12.67
CA GLY A 77 4.50 -6.26 -13.08
C GLY A 77 5.35 -5.71 -11.94
N PRO A 78 6.60 -5.34 -12.23
CA PRO A 78 7.48 -4.71 -11.25
C PRO A 78 7.05 -3.27 -10.97
N ALA A 79 7.19 -2.83 -9.72
CA ALA A 79 6.94 -1.46 -9.29
C ALA A 79 7.99 -1.04 -8.24
N PRO A 80 8.72 0.07 -8.45
CA PRO A 80 9.64 0.60 -7.46
C PRO A 80 8.93 0.98 -6.16
N ASP A 81 9.54 0.64 -5.02
CA ASP A 81 8.99 0.93 -3.68
C ASP A 81 8.78 2.44 -3.44
N ILE A 82 9.59 3.28 -4.10
CA ILE A 82 9.47 4.75 -4.05
C ILE A 82 8.15 5.27 -4.65
N TYR A 83 7.52 4.48 -5.53
CA TYR A 83 6.24 4.79 -6.16
C TYR A 83 5.07 4.12 -5.46
N LEU A 84 5.30 3.45 -4.32
CA LEU A 84 4.26 2.74 -3.61
C LEU A 84 4.06 3.36 -2.23
N ARG A 85 2.80 3.63 -1.90
CA ARG A 85 2.38 4.03 -0.57
C ARG A 85 1.47 2.96 0.00
N ARG A 86 1.89 2.33 1.09
CA ARG A 86 1.09 1.32 1.79
C ARG A 86 -0.25 1.90 2.25
N LEU A 87 -1.33 1.17 1.97
CA LEU A 87 -2.69 1.43 2.45
C LEU A 87 -3.03 0.58 3.67
N THR A 88 -2.46 -0.62 3.78
CA THR A 88 -2.71 -1.50 4.90
C THR A 88 -2.18 -0.86 6.20
N PRO A 89 -3.03 -0.67 7.22
CA PRO A 89 -2.57 -0.13 8.50
C PRO A 89 -1.52 -1.08 9.13
N PRO A 90 -0.61 -0.56 9.95
CA PRO A 90 0.35 -1.38 10.68
C PRO A 90 -0.36 -2.48 11.47
N GLN A 91 0.26 -3.66 11.56
CA GLN A 91 -0.24 -4.75 12.40
C GLN A 91 -0.41 -4.24 13.85
N GLY A 92 -1.61 -4.39 14.40
CA GLY A 92 -1.97 -3.93 15.76
C GLY A 92 -2.94 -2.74 15.80
N TYR A 93 -2.93 -1.87 14.78
CA TYR A 93 -3.74 -0.65 14.78
C TYR A 93 -5.25 -0.94 14.87
N LEU A 94 -5.73 -1.91 14.09
CA LEU A 94 -7.14 -2.30 14.10
C LEU A 94 -7.59 -2.92 15.43
N LEU A 95 -6.70 -3.66 16.12
CA LEU A 95 -7.06 -4.33 17.37
C LEU A 95 -7.29 -3.31 18.50
N GLU A 96 -6.51 -2.24 18.51
CA GLU A 96 -6.66 -1.13 19.45
C GLU A 96 -7.96 -0.36 19.17
N GLU A 97 -8.26 -0.01 17.91
CA GLU A 97 -9.49 0.72 17.55
C GLU A 97 -10.78 -0.07 17.89
N PHE A 98 -10.79 -1.39 17.70
CA PHE A 98 -11.93 -2.22 18.10
C PHE A 98 -12.10 -2.27 19.62
N SER A 99 -10.99 -2.37 20.36
CA SER A 99 -11.01 -2.45 21.83
C SER A 99 -11.50 -1.15 22.46
N GLU A 100 -11.10 0.01 21.92
CA GLU A 100 -11.56 1.33 22.39
C GLU A 100 -13.06 1.53 22.10
N SER A 101 -13.52 1.07 20.94
CA SER A 101 -14.93 1.17 20.53
C SER A 101 -15.87 0.32 21.39
N GLU A 102 -15.44 -0.89 21.78
CA GLU A 102 -16.19 -1.77 22.67
C GLU A 102 -16.33 -1.19 24.08
N GLN A 103 -15.25 -0.59 24.62
CA GLN A 103 -15.27 0.07 25.93
C GLN A 103 -16.25 1.25 25.95
N LEU A 104 -16.20 2.11 24.93
CA LEU A 104 -17.13 3.23 24.78
C LEU A 104 -18.60 2.79 24.68
N GLN A 105 -18.88 1.72 23.92
CA GLN A 105 -20.24 1.19 23.84
C GLN A 105 -20.75 0.67 25.18
N MET A 106 -19.88 0.02 25.96
CA MET A 106 -20.23 -0.50 27.27
C MET A 106 -20.50 0.63 28.28
N GLU A 107 -19.66 1.67 28.30
CA GLU A 107 -19.85 2.86 29.16
C GLU A 107 -21.15 3.60 28.86
N LEU A 108 -21.47 3.79 27.58
CA LEU A 108 -22.73 4.43 27.15
C LEU A 108 -23.95 3.60 27.58
N TYR A 109 -23.87 2.27 27.47
CA TYR A 109 -24.95 1.38 27.87
C TYR A 109 -25.18 1.39 29.39
N GLU A 110 -24.12 1.46 30.18
CA GLU A 110 -24.20 1.60 31.64
C GLU A 110 -24.84 2.93 32.03
N GLN A 111 -24.50 4.02 31.35
CA GLN A 111 -25.07 5.34 31.61
C GLN A 111 -26.57 5.40 31.30
N ASP A 112 -27.01 4.86 30.14
CA ASP A 112 -28.43 4.76 29.77
C ASP A 112 -29.23 3.90 30.77
N CYS A 113 -28.64 2.80 31.24
CA CYS A 113 -29.28 1.94 32.23
C CYS A 113 -29.47 2.63 33.58
N LEU A 114 -28.55 3.53 33.98
CA LEU A 114 -28.61 4.27 35.23
C LEU A 114 -29.63 5.42 35.18
N GLU A 115 -29.73 6.13 34.05
CA GLU A 115 -30.72 7.20 33.85
C GLU A 115 -32.17 6.67 33.72
N SER A 116 -32.34 5.39 33.38
CA SER A 116 -33.65 4.73 33.24
C SER A 116 -34.34 4.36 34.57
N VAL A 117 -33.67 4.54 35.72
CA VAL A 117 -34.14 4.10 37.05
C VAL A 117 -34.54 5.27 37.96
N GLU A 118 -34.48 6.52 37.47
CA GLU A 118 -34.96 7.73 38.17
C GLU A 118 -36.36 8.19 37.75
#